data_AF-A0A7M5XM83-F1
#
_entry.id   AF-A0A7M5XM83-F1
#
_cell.length_a   1.000
_cell.length_b   1.000
_cell.length_c   1.000
_cell.angle_alpha   90.00
_cell.angle_beta   90.00
_cell.angle_gamma   90.00
#
_symmetry.space_group_name_H-M   'P 1'
#
loop_
_entity.id
_entity.type
_entity.pdbx_description
1 polymer ?
#
loop_
_entity_poly.entity_id
_entity_poly.type
_entity_poly.pdbx_seq_one_letter_code
_entity_poly.pdbx_strand_id
1 'polypeptide(L)'
;MVGQQYLLIFLLNLNLIAFKHCAMCKKKTIENNHGVKPMVFIDENEVRVTQNNLLKVIDRFSTEWSIMFSMRLSTSIPSGDDGLPTCNIINLSEDNIQSSHYGARTPYVGLRKDTRKIHTTSAINGNWNEIKELPPVIIDQTYHLEIHQRYVSNGHYRYFIMIDGVEVYSVLNTDARQFYNVHVYAGNPWNEPCPVYISNFKLTNFL
;
A
#
# COMPACT_ATOMS: atom_id res chain seq x y z
N MET A 1 16.33 41.13 53.52
CA MET A 1 16.38 41.39 52.08
C MET A 1 16.67 40.08 51.37
N VAL A 2 15.74 39.66 50.49
CA VAL A 2 15.84 38.63 49.43
C VAL A 2 16.27 37.22 49.88
N GLY A 3 15.60 36.10 49.58
CA GLY A 3 14.43 35.79 48.76
C GLY A 3 14.39 34.27 48.47
N GLN A 4 13.17 33.71 48.39
CA GLN A 4 12.74 32.43 47.74
C GLN A 4 13.32 31.10 48.30
N GLN A 5 12.63 29.95 48.30
CA GLN A 5 11.62 29.43 47.39
C GLN A 5 10.84 28.24 48.03
N TYR A 6 9.50 28.29 47.99
CA TYR A 6 8.45 27.24 47.93
C TYR A 6 8.63 25.89 48.66
N LEU A 7 7.63 25.61 49.51
CA LEU A 7 7.37 24.28 50.04
C LEU A 7 5.85 24.04 50.14
N LEU A 8 5.46 22.82 49.78
CA LEU A 8 4.42 22.00 50.41
C LEU A 8 3.04 21.83 49.73
N ILE A 9 2.89 20.64 49.12
CA ILE A 9 1.82 19.64 49.30
C ILE A 9 0.38 20.05 48.98
N PHE A 10 -0.21 19.39 47.98
CA PHE A 10 -1.59 18.91 48.05
C PHE A 10 -1.71 17.53 47.38
N LEU A 11 -1.87 16.50 48.20
CA LEU A 11 -2.39 15.20 47.84
C LEU A 11 -3.57 14.90 48.78
N LEU A 12 -4.59 14.26 48.20
CA LEU A 12 -5.66 13.44 48.78
C LEU A 12 -7.08 14.04 48.93
N ASN A 13 -7.93 13.49 48.05
CA ASN A 13 -9.24 12.87 48.30
C ASN A 13 -10.47 13.73 48.61
N LEU A 14 -11.51 13.58 47.78
CA LEU A 14 -12.77 12.93 48.21
C LEU A 14 -13.70 12.60 47.02
N ASN A 15 -13.73 11.30 46.69
CA ASN A 15 -14.84 10.41 46.33
C ASN A 15 -16.12 10.90 45.61
N LEU A 16 -16.49 10.08 44.61
CA LEU A 16 -17.84 9.67 44.19
C LEU A 16 -18.83 10.75 43.74
N ILE A 17 -18.87 11.02 42.43
CA ILE A 17 -20.15 11.25 41.72
C ILE A 17 -20.14 10.49 40.38
N ALA A 18 -20.91 9.41 40.37
CA ALA A 18 -21.66 8.82 39.25
C ALA A 18 -20.94 8.54 37.92
N PHE A 19 -20.59 7.25 37.76
CA PHE A 19 -20.75 6.53 36.49
C PHE A 19 -22.14 6.81 35.89
N LYS A 20 -22.17 7.60 34.82
CA LYS A 20 -23.10 7.51 33.69
C LYS A 20 -22.76 8.69 32.79
N HIS A 21 -22.11 8.42 31.66
CA HIS A 21 -22.66 8.76 30.34
C HIS A 21 -21.72 8.24 29.24
N CYS A 22 -22.30 7.35 28.44
CA CYS A 22 -22.04 7.12 27.03
C CYS A 22 -20.65 6.60 26.61
N ALA A 23 -20.50 5.28 26.74
CA ALA A 23 -19.68 4.52 25.82
C ALA A 23 -20.26 4.66 24.39
N MET A 24 -19.65 5.52 23.57
CA MET A 24 -19.74 5.43 22.10
C MET A 24 -18.42 5.93 21.48
N CYS A 25 -17.36 5.14 21.65
CA CYS A 25 -16.28 5.16 20.67
C CYS A 25 -16.77 4.33 19.47
N LYS A 26 -17.56 4.94 18.60
CA LYS A 26 -17.86 4.34 17.30
C LYS A 26 -16.53 4.29 16.54
N LYS A 27 -15.93 3.10 16.43
CA LYS A 27 -14.96 2.82 15.37
C LYS A 27 -15.60 3.32 14.09
N LYS A 28 -15.02 4.37 13.49
CA LYS A 28 -15.43 4.87 12.19
C LYS A 28 -15.09 3.75 11.20
N THR A 29 -16.06 2.86 10.98
CA THR A 29 -16.01 1.90 9.89
C THR A 29 -15.77 2.71 8.62
N ILE A 30 -14.78 2.34 7.83
CA ILE A 30 -14.51 2.96 6.53
C ILE A 30 -15.65 2.51 5.61
N GLU A 31 -16.82 3.13 5.76
CA GLU A 31 -17.94 3.01 4.84
C GLU A 31 -17.60 3.93 3.67
N ASN A 32 -17.15 3.33 2.58
CA ASN A 32 -17.31 3.89 1.23
C ASN A 32 -18.78 4.29 1.00
N ASN A 33 -18.99 5.27 0.12
CA ASN A 33 -20.20 6.08 -0.04
C ASN A 33 -21.53 5.36 -0.39
N HIS A 34 -21.67 4.03 -0.19
CA HIS A 34 -22.88 3.27 -0.54
C HIS A 34 -23.28 2.16 0.45
N GLY A 35 -22.69 2.09 1.65
CA GLY A 35 -23.08 1.10 2.67
C GLY A 35 -22.70 -0.35 2.32
N VAL A 36 -21.85 -0.56 1.31
CA VAL A 36 -21.34 -1.87 0.91
C VAL A 36 -20.01 -2.11 1.61
N LYS A 37 -19.95 -3.13 2.48
CA LYS A 37 -18.69 -3.50 3.14
C LYS A 37 -17.60 -3.75 2.08
N PRO A 38 -16.39 -3.16 2.22
CA PRO A 38 -15.33 -3.37 1.26
C PRO A 38 -14.88 -4.85 1.25
N MET A 39 -14.44 -5.31 0.08
CA MET A 39 -13.72 -6.57 0.00
C MET A 39 -12.35 -6.40 0.63
N VAL A 40 -11.99 -7.32 1.53
CA VAL A 40 -10.70 -7.34 2.23
C VAL A 40 -10.07 -8.70 2.03
N PHE A 41 -8.85 -8.70 1.51
CA PHE A 41 -7.99 -9.89 1.43
C PHE A 41 -6.75 -9.65 2.29
N ILE A 42 -6.41 -10.61 3.14
CA ILE A 42 -5.28 -10.56 4.05
C ILE A 42 -4.48 -11.86 3.92
N ASP A 43 -3.17 -11.73 3.77
CA ASP A 43 -2.19 -12.81 3.93
C ASP A 43 -1.14 -12.37 4.95
N GLU A 44 -1.18 -12.99 6.13
CA GLU A 44 -0.30 -12.66 7.25
C GLU A 44 1.04 -13.39 7.18
N ASN A 45 1.19 -14.37 6.27
CA ASN A 45 2.41 -15.18 6.21
C ASN A 45 3.58 -14.34 5.70
N GLU A 46 4.77 -14.57 6.27
CA GLU A 46 6.00 -14.13 5.63
C GLU A 46 6.39 -15.16 4.56
N VAL A 47 6.45 -14.70 3.32
CA VAL A 47 6.79 -15.54 2.18
C VAL A 47 7.83 -14.85 1.31
N ARG A 48 8.75 -15.65 0.75
CA ARG A 48 9.65 -15.16 -0.29
C ARG A 48 8.85 -14.96 -1.58
N VAL A 49 9.08 -13.85 -2.26
CA VAL A 49 8.53 -13.62 -3.60
C VAL A 49 9.08 -14.69 -4.56
N THR A 50 8.20 -15.33 -5.33
CA THR A 50 8.53 -16.38 -6.30
C THR A 50 7.79 -16.15 -7.61
N GLN A 51 8.34 -16.63 -8.72
CA GLN A 51 7.72 -16.49 -10.04
C GLN A 51 6.32 -17.10 -10.05
N ASN A 52 5.38 -16.44 -10.74
CA ASN A 52 4.02 -16.93 -10.97
C ASN A 52 3.25 -17.28 -9.66
N ASN A 53 3.41 -16.46 -8.62
CA ASN A 53 2.70 -16.64 -7.35
C ASN A 53 1.42 -15.80 -7.31
N LEU A 54 0.30 -16.42 -7.71
CA LEU A 54 -1.03 -15.79 -7.70
C LEU A 54 -1.63 -15.81 -6.30
N LEU A 55 -1.89 -14.64 -5.73
CA LEU A 55 -2.54 -14.50 -4.42
C LEU A 55 -4.07 -14.51 -4.55
N LYS A 56 -4.60 -13.78 -5.53
CA LYS A 56 -6.04 -13.56 -5.66
C LYS A 56 -6.44 -13.11 -7.06
N VAL A 57 -7.64 -13.48 -7.48
CA VAL A 57 -8.36 -12.85 -8.62
C VAL A 57 -9.53 -12.05 -8.06
N ILE A 58 -9.69 -10.82 -8.57
CA ILE A 58 -10.74 -9.88 -8.19
C ILE A 58 -11.60 -9.58 -9.41
N ASP A 59 -12.84 -10.05 -9.40
CA ASP A 59 -13.75 -9.91 -10.55
C ASP A 59 -14.02 -8.44 -10.91
N ARG A 60 -14.21 -7.58 -9.91
CA ARG A 60 -14.39 -6.13 -10.06
C ARG A 60 -13.48 -5.37 -9.10
N PHE A 61 -12.42 -4.78 -9.62
CA PHE A 61 -11.54 -3.88 -8.89
C PHE A 61 -12.04 -2.44 -9.05
N SER A 62 -12.51 -1.85 -7.95
CA SER A 62 -13.18 -0.55 -7.97
C SER A 62 -12.18 0.60 -8.15
N THR A 63 -12.68 1.82 -8.27
CA THR A 63 -11.87 3.04 -8.34
C THR A 63 -11.25 3.43 -7.00
N GLU A 64 -11.72 2.89 -5.88
CA GLU A 64 -11.17 3.15 -4.56
C GLU A 64 -10.61 1.86 -3.95
N TRP A 65 -9.32 1.87 -3.64
CA TRP A 65 -8.62 0.68 -3.16
C TRP A 65 -7.36 1.05 -2.40
N SER A 66 -6.82 0.07 -1.68
CA SER A 66 -5.50 0.14 -1.09
C SER A 66 -4.84 -1.22 -1.04
N ILE A 67 -3.53 -1.25 -1.25
CA ILE A 67 -2.68 -2.38 -0.89
C ILE A 67 -1.65 -1.94 0.14
N MET A 68 -1.31 -2.83 1.07
CA MET A 68 -0.26 -2.62 2.06
C MET A 68 0.46 -3.92 2.33
N PHE A 69 1.76 -3.86 2.57
CA PHE A 69 2.59 -5.01 2.94
C PHE A 69 3.91 -4.55 3.52
N SER A 70 4.54 -5.41 4.30
CA SER A 70 5.94 -5.27 4.70
C SER A 70 6.82 -5.96 3.70
N MET A 71 8.00 -5.40 3.42
CA MET A 71 8.99 -6.05 2.57
C MET A 71 10.40 -5.94 3.14
N ARG A 72 11.20 -6.99 2.93
CA ARG A 72 12.63 -7.03 3.30
C ARG A 72 13.45 -7.64 2.17
N LEU A 73 14.39 -6.89 1.64
CA LEU A 73 15.35 -7.38 0.63
C LEU A 73 16.36 -8.32 1.30
N SER A 74 16.47 -9.57 0.86
CA SER A 74 17.27 -10.59 1.55
C SER A 74 18.71 -10.69 1.05
N THR A 75 18.99 -10.26 -0.17
CA THR A 75 20.32 -10.31 -0.78
C THR A 75 20.45 -9.31 -1.92
N SER A 76 21.62 -9.21 -2.54
CA SER A 76 21.81 -8.38 -3.73
C SER A 76 20.86 -8.81 -4.84
N ILE A 77 20.40 -7.83 -5.62
CA ILE A 77 19.60 -8.09 -6.81
C ILE A 77 20.59 -8.42 -7.92
N PRO A 78 20.52 -9.61 -8.54
CA PRO A 78 21.37 -9.92 -9.68
C PRO A 78 21.13 -8.87 -10.77
N SER A 79 22.19 -8.27 -11.29
CA SER A 79 22.14 -7.55 -12.56
C SER A 79 21.83 -8.58 -13.64
N GLY A 80 20.57 -8.70 -14.04
CA GLY A 80 20.18 -9.63 -15.10
C GLY A 80 20.77 -9.22 -16.44
N ASP A 81 20.98 -10.21 -17.32
CA ASP A 81 21.54 -10.07 -18.67
C ASP A 81 20.49 -9.63 -19.72
N ASP A 82 19.23 -9.48 -19.31
CA ASP A 82 18.02 -9.53 -20.13
C ASP A 82 17.29 -8.16 -20.29
N GLY A 83 17.95 -7.06 -19.92
CA GLY A 83 17.53 -5.70 -20.32
C GLY A 83 16.32 -5.11 -19.58
N LEU A 84 15.65 -5.86 -18.69
CA LEU A 84 14.64 -5.28 -17.80
C LEU A 84 15.32 -4.64 -16.59
N PRO A 85 15.15 -3.31 -16.37
CA PRO A 85 15.82 -2.61 -15.28
C PRO A 85 15.26 -2.98 -13.91
N THR A 86 14.21 -3.79 -13.83
CA THR A 86 13.49 -4.11 -12.59
C THR A 86 13.25 -5.61 -12.40
N CYS A 87 13.11 -6.02 -11.14
CA CYS A 87 12.49 -7.28 -10.73
C CYS A 87 11.09 -6.98 -10.15
N ASN A 88 10.19 -7.97 -10.09
CA ASN A 88 8.83 -7.80 -9.59
C ASN A 88 8.68 -8.25 -8.13
N ILE A 89 7.85 -7.52 -7.36
CA ILE A 89 7.42 -7.88 -6.00
C ILE A 89 5.92 -8.12 -5.99
N ILE A 90 5.13 -7.10 -6.34
CA ILE A 90 3.66 -7.17 -6.42
C ILE A 90 3.24 -6.76 -7.83
N ASN A 91 2.23 -7.41 -8.39
CA ASN A 91 1.61 -6.98 -9.63
C ASN A 91 0.10 -7.16 -9.57
N LEU A 92 -0.64 -6.08 -9.76
CA LEU A 92 -2.08 -6.09 -10.02
C LEU A 92 -2.30 -5.70 -11.48
N SER A 93 -2.92 -6.58 -12.25
CA SER A 93 -3.18 -6.34 -13.67
C SER A 93 -4.50 -6.97 -14.12
N GLU A 94 -5.24 -6.24 -14.94
CA GLU A 94 -6.43 -6.73 -15.63
C GLU A 94 -6.10 -7.88 -16.59
N ASP A 95 -7.01 -8.87 -16.64
CA ASP A 95 -7.03 -10.03 -17.54
C ASP A 95 -5.76 -10.91 -17.58
N ASN A 96 -4.85 -10.75 -16.63
CA ASN A 96 -3.60 -11.54 -16.56
C ASN A 96 -2.74 -11.42 -17.83
N ILE A 97 -2.56 -10.20 -18.35
CA ILE A 97 -1.78 -9.96 -19.57
C ILE A 97 -0.64 -8.98 -19.28
N GLN A 98 0.56 -9.27 -19.78
CA GLN A 98 1.62 -8.28 -19.93
C GLN A 98 1.34 -7.43 -21.18
N SER A 99 0.63 -6.32 -21.00
CA SER A 99 0.19 -5.45 -22.09
C SER A 99 0.50 -3.98 -21.81
N SER A 100 0.14 -3.12 -22.78
CA SER A 100 0.33 -1.67 -22.77
C SER A 100 -0.99 -0.89 -22.77
N HIS A 101 -2.00 -1.38 -22.03
CA HIS A 101 -3.30 -0.71 -21.90
C HIS A 101 -3.56 -0.20 -20.49
N TYR A 102 -4.49 0.75 -20.37
CA TYR A 102 -4.90 1.31 -19.09
C TYR A 102 -5.58 0.23 -18.24
N GLY A 103 -4.93 -0.20 -17.15
CA GLY A 103 -5.37 -1.36 -16.34
C GLY A 103 -4.37 -2.51 -16.32
N ALA A 104 -3.40 -2.54 -17.23
CA ALA A 104 -2.32 -3.52 -17.23
C ALA A 104 -1.40 -3.41 -15.99
N ARG A 105 -1.41 -2.27 -15.29
CA ARG A 105 -0.62 -2.01 -14.07
C ARG A 105 -1.44 -1.17 -13.08
N THR A 106 -1.90 -1.76 -11.99
CA THR A 106 -2.77 -1.08 -11.01
C THR A 106 -2.64 -1.62 -9.56
N PRO A 107 -1.45 -1.60 -8.93
CA PRO A 107 -0.14 -1.18 -9.43
C PRO A 107 0.79 -2.36 -9.80
N TYR A 108 1.90 -2.08 -10.49
CA TYR A 108 3.12 -2.89 -10.45
C TYR A 108 4.07 -2.30 -9.39
N VAL A 109 4.69 -3.16 -8.58
CA VAL A 109 5.72 -2.79 -7.61
C VAL A 109 6.91 -3.73 -7.78
N GLY A 110 8.09 -3.14 -7.88
CA GLY A 110 9.35 -3.86 -8.04
C GLY A 110 10.54 -3.08 -7.51
N LEU A 111 11.74 -3.60 -7.72
CA LEU A 111 12.99 -2.88 -7.44
C LEU A 111 13.78 -2.71 -8.73
N ARG A 112 14.39 -1.54 -8.90
CA ARG A 112 15.44 -1.35 -9.89
C ARG A 112 16.67 -2.21 -9.54
N LYS A 113 17.14 -3.03 -10.49
CA LYS A 113 18.28 -3.94 -10.28
C LYS A 113 19.59 -3.20 -9.97
N ASP A 114 19.78 -2.02 -10.59
CA ASP A 114 21.01 -1.20 -10.48
C ASP A 114 21.09 -0.36 -9.21
N THR A 115 19.96 0.19 -8.76
CA THR A 115 19.91 1.22 -7.71
C THR A 115 19.16 0.77 -6.47
N ARG A 116 18.43 -0.35 -6.52
CA ARG A 116 17.49 -0.82 -5.49
C ARG A 116 16.36 0.16 -5.18
N LYS A 117 16.15 1.17 -6.02
CA LYS A 117 14.99 2.06 -5.92
C LYS A 117 13.70 1.26 -6.07
N ILE A 118 12.70 1.58 -5.29
CA ILE A 118 11.37 0.99 -5.45
C ILE A 118 10.77 1.59 -6.73
N HIS A 119 10.53 0.73 -7.70
CA HIS A 119 9.92 1.07 -8.96
C HIS A 119 8.43 0.73 -8.90
N THR A 120 7.59 1.75 -8.97
CA THR A 120 6.14 1.59 -9.01
C THR A 120 5.60 2.08 -10.33
N THR A 121 4.61 1.39 -10.89
CA THR A 121 3.85 1.90 -12.02
C THR A 121 2.36 1.71 -11.82
N SER A 122 1.56 2.63 -12.34
CA SER A 122 0.11 2.59 -12.24
C SER A 122 -0.58 3.29 -13.40
N ALA A 123 -1.82 2.90 -13.66
CA ALA A 123 -2.73 3.61 -14.54
C ALA A 123 -3.24 4.89 -13.83
N ILE A 124 -2.77 6.07 -14.27
CA ILE A 124 -3.06 7.38 -13.67
C ILE A 124 -3.26 8.43 -14.77
N ASN A 125 -4.34 9.22 -14.74
CA ASN A 125 -4.60 10.33 -15.68
C ASN A 125 -4.50 9.94 -17.17
N GLY A 126 -5.06 8.79 -17.56
CA GLY A 126 -4.94 8.28 -18.93
C GLY A 126 -3.57 7.70 -19.31
N ASN A 127 -2.53 7.90 -18.49
CA ASN A 127 -1.25 7.20 -18.64
C ASN A 127 -1.35 5.81 -18.02
N TRP A 128 -1.26 4.76 -18.84
CA TRP A 128 -1.32 3.37 -18.38
C TRP A 128 -0.07 2.93 -17.61
N ASN A 129 1.02 3.69 -17.71
CA ASN A 129 2.34 3.37 -17.17
C ASN A 129 2.97 4.58 -16.48
N GLU A 130 2.23 5.23 -15.58
CA GLU A 130 2.79 6.31 -14.76
C GLU A 130 3.86 5.73 -13.83
N ILE A 131 5.12 6.06 -14.08
CA ILE A 131 6.28 5.53 -13.35
C ILE A 131 6.62 6.43 -12.18
N LYS A 132 6.83 5.83 -11.00
CA LYS A 132 7.46 6.50 -9.88
C LYS A 132 8.59 5.67 -9.28
N GLU A 133 9.77 6.26 -9.28
CA GLU A 133 10.95 5.80 -8.53
C GLU A 133 10.93 6.40 -7.13
N LEU A 134 10.97 5.55 -6.11
CA LEU A 134 11.01 5.93 -4.70
C LEU A 134 12.43 5.66 -4.13
N PRO A 135 12.72 6.05 -2.88
CA PRO A 135 14.02 5.80 -2.26
C PRO A 135 14.46 4.34 -2.35
N PRO A 136 15.79 4.08 -2.41
CA PRO A 136 16.32 2.74 -2.48
C PRO A 136 16.17 2.00 -1.16
N VAL A 137 16.00 0.67 -1.26
CA VAL A 137 15.98 -0.21 -0.10
C VAL A 137 17.39 -0.72 0.25
N ILE A 138 17.57 -1.01 1.53
CA ILE A 138 18.77 -1.61 2.10
C ILE A 138 18.51 -3.09 2.40
N ILE A 139 19.51 -3.94 2.17
CA ILE A 139 19.44 -5.38 2.48
C ILE A 139 19.18 -5.55 3.98
N ASP A 140 18.33 -6.51 4.33
CA ASP A 140 17.89 -6.86 5.68
C ASP A 140 17.16 -5.77 6.47
N GLN A 141 16.87 -4.62 5.85
CA GLN A 141 15.95 -3.63 6.39
C GLN A 141 14.52 -3.94 5.97
N THR A 142 13.59 -3.86 6.93
CA THR A 142 12.15 -4.00 6.67
C THR A 142 11.56 -2.62 6.40
N TYR A 143 10.70 -2.54 5.39
CA TYR A 143 9.94 -1.35 5.04
C TYR A 143 8.45 -1.70 4.97
N HIS A 144 7.59 -0.78 5.42
CA HIS A 144 6.14 -0.89 5.28
C HIS A 144 5.67 -0.01 4.12
N LEU A 145 5.23 -0.66 3.04
CA LEU A 145 4.73 0.03 1.85
C LEU A 145 3.20 0.06 1.87
N GLU A 146 2.64 1.22 1.55
CA GLU A 146 1.21 1.36 1.30
C GLU A 146 0.97 2.13 0.01
N ILE A 147 0.01 1.66 -0.80
CA ILE A 147 -0.42 2.33 -2.02
C ILE A 147 -1.93 2.45 -1.98
N HIS A 148 -2.43 3.66 -2.21
CA HIS A 148 -3.84 3.99 -2.05
C HIS A 148 -4.35 4.75 -3.27
N GLN A 149 -5.60 4.47 -3.64
CA GLN A 149 -6.41 5.34 -4.48
C GLN A 149 -7.71 5.67 -3.75
N ARG A 150 -7.98 6.95 -3.47
CA ARG A 150 -9.10 7.42 -2.63
C ARG A 150 -9.93 8.47 -3.32
N TYR A 151 -11.26 8.40 -3.20
CA TYR A 151 -12.12 9.47 -3.70
C TYR A 151 -11.81 10.80 -3.00
N VAL A 152 -11.84 11.91 -3.75
CA VAL A 152 -11.68 13.26 -3.20
C VAL A 152 -12.94 14.08 -3.43
N SER A 153 -13.18 14.52 -4.66
CA SER A 153 -14.36 15.31 -5.04
C SER A 153 -14.52 15.31 -6.57
N ASN A 154 -15.73 15.60 -7.06
CA ASN A 154 -16.04 15.77 -8.49
C ASN A 154 -15.62 14.60 -9.37
N GLY A 155 -15.71 13.36 -8.87
CA GLY A 155 -15.28 12.17 -9.62
C GLY A 155 -13.76 11.98 -9.69
N HIS A 156 -12.98 12.83 -9.03
CA HIS A 156 -11.53 12.71 -8.97
C HIS A 156 -11.07 11.92 -7.75
N TYR A 157 -9.96 11.23 -7.93
CA TYR A 157 -9.33 10.38 -6.92
C TYR A 157 -7.93 10.89 -6.63
N ARG A 158 -7.40 10.58 -5.45
CA ARG A 158 -6.01 10.80 -5.09
C ARG A 158 -5.31 9.46 -5.09
N TYR A 159 -4.25 9.35 -5.87
CA TYR A 159 -3.31 8.24 -5.79
C TYR A 159 -2.11 8.66 -4.93
N PHE A 160 -1.73 7.87 -3.93
CA PHE A 160 -0.59 8.17 -3.08
C PHE A 160 0.11 6.93 -2.57
N ILE A 161 1.40 7.08 -2.27
CA ILE A 161 2.29 6.02 -1.80
C ILE A 161 2.93 6.46 -0.50
N MET A 162 2.94 5.56 0.49
CA MET A 162 3.58 5.76 1.78
C MET A 162 4.63 4.69 2.03
N ILE A 163 5.75 5.10 2.65
CA ILE A 163 6.79 4.20 3.16
C ILE A 163 6.97 4.52 4.64
N ASP A 164 6.82 3.52 5.49
CA ASP A 164 6.95 3.64 6.96
C ASP A 164 6.07 4.78 7.54
N GLY A 165 4.85 4.89 7.01
CA GLY A 165 3.88 5.92 7.41
C GLY A 165 4.15 7.33 6.88
N VAL A 166 5.21 7.52 6.09
CA VAL A 166 5.53 8.81 5.45
C VAL A 166 5.04 8.81 4.00
N GLU A 167 4.24 9.81 3.64
CA GLU A 167 3.82 10.01 2.25
C GLU A 167 5.00 10.45 1.38
N VAL A 168 5.40 9.61 0.43
CA VAL A 168 6.55 9.84 -0.46
C VAL A 168 6.14 10.24 -1.88
N TYR A 169 4.86 10.06 -2.21
CA TYR A 169 4.28 10.47 -3.49
C TYR A 169 2.77 10.65 -3.38
N SER A 170 2.23 11.65 -4.06
CA SER A 170 0.80 11.91 -4.16
C SER A 170 0.50 12.62 -5.48
N VAL A 171 -0.57 12.23 -6.15
CA VAL A 171 -1.06 12.86 -7.38
C VAL A 171 -2.59 12.76 -7.46
N LEU A 172 -3.22 13.74 -8.10
CA LEU A 172 -4.63 13.65 -8.46
C LEU A 172 -4.77 12.73 -9.69
N ASN A 173 -5.64 11.72 -9.59
CA ASN A 173 -6.07 10.87 -10.70
C ASN A 173 -7.49 11.29 -11.15
N THR A 174 -7.57 12.01 -12.27
CA THR A 174 -8.81 12.51 -12.88
C THR A 174 -9.47 11.48 -13.80
N ASP A 175 -8.79 10.37 -14.09
CA ASP A 175 -9.26 9.28 -14.96
C ASP A 175 -9.16 7.92 -14.23
N ALA A 176 -9.56 7.88 -12.96
CA ALA A 176 -9.63 6.62 -12.22
C ALA A 176 -10.75 5.74 -12.80
N ARG A 177 -10.41 4.48 -13.11
CA ARG A 177 -11.35 3.51 -13.70
C ARG A 177 -11.49 2.26 -12.85
N GLN A 178 -12.59 1.55 -13.06
CA GLN A 178 -12.76 0.19 -12.58
C GLN A 178 -12.11 -0.77 -13.57
N PHE A 179 -11.57 -1.87 -13.05
CA PHE A 179 -10.95 -2.92 -13.84
C PHE A 179 -11.60 -4.26 -13.50
N TYR A 180 -11.53 -5.20 -14.43
CA TYR A 180 -12.15 -6.52 -14.27
C TYR A 180 -11.11 -7.63 -14.26
N ASN A 181 -11.44 -8.77 -13.64
CA ASN A 181 -10.54 -9.93 -13.57
C ASN A 181 -9.11 -9.56 -13.15
N VAL A 182 -8.96 -8.69 -12.14
CA VAL A 182 -7.64 -8.21 -11.72
C VAL A 182 -6.93 -9.34 -10.97
N HIS A 183 -5.79 -9.75 -11.51
CA HIS A 183 -4.94 -10.76 -10.90
C HIS A 183 -3.92 -10.08 -9.99
N VAL A 184 -3.84 -10.54 -8.75
CA VAL A 184 -2.93 -10.05 -7.71
C VAL A 184 -1.82 -11.07 -7.55
N TYR A 185 -0.61 -10.72 -7.97
CA TYR A 185 0.58 -11.57 -7.85
C TYR A 185 1.57 -11.04 -6.82
N ALA A 186 2.26 -11.96 -6.14
CA ALA A 186 3.49 -11.72 -5.40
C ALA A 186 4.69 -12.33 -6.14
N GLY A 187 5.08 -11.70 -7.24
CA GLY A 187 5.95 -12.27 -8.27
C GLY A 187 5.10 -12.73 -9.45
N ASN A 188 5.00 -11.88 -10.47
CA ASN A 188 4.20 -12.15 -11.65
C ASN A 188 4.82 -13.23 -12.55
N PRO A 189 4.11 -13.71 -13.59
CA PRO A 189 4.64 -14.74 -14.49
C PRO A 189 5.70 -14.26 -15.48
N TRP A 190 5.83 -12.95 -15.72
CA TRP A 190 6.56 -12.39 -16.87
C TRP A 190 7.89 -11.72 -16.53
N ASN A 191 8.08 -11.31 -15.28
CA ASN A 191 9.25 -10.59 -14.82
C ASN A 191 9.93 -11.37 -13.70
N GLU A 192 11.27 -11.35 -13.68
CA GLU A 192 12.05 -11.98 -12.61
C GLU A 192 11.60 -11.52 -11.21
N PRO A 193 11.45 -12.43 -10.24
CA PRO A 193 11.00 -12.09 -8.91
C PRO A 193 12.14 -11.44 -8.13
N CYS A 194 11.88 -10.38 -7.39
CA CYS A 194 12.88 -9.80 -6.51
C CYS A 194 13.23 -10.77 -5.36
N PRO A 195 14.48 -10.79 -4.87
CA PRO A 195 14.87 -11.58 -3.70
C PRO A 195 14.39 -10.89 -2.40
N VAL A 196 13.06 -10.76 -2.27
CA VAL A 196 12.38 -10.04 -1.20
C VAL A 196 11.46 -11.01 -0.46
N TYR A 197 11.41 -10.87 0.87
CA TYR A 197 10.33 -11.42 1.68
C TYR A 197 9.23 -10.38 1.80
N ILE A 198 7.98 -10.80 1.61
CA ILE A 198 6.79 -9.99 1.91
C ILE A 198 6.03 -10.60 3.08
N SER A 199 5.40 -9.76 3.89
CA SER A 199 4.51 -10.18 4.97
C SER A 199 3.41 -9.16 5.22
N ASN A 200 2.36 -9.57 5.94
CA ASN A 200 1.21 -8.71 6.28
C ASN A 200 0.59 -8.06 5.03
N PHE A 201 0.47 -8.82 3.94
CA PHE A 201 -0.17 -8.32 2.73
C PHE A 201 -1.66 -8.12 2.98
N LYS A 202 -2.16 -6.93 2.70
CA LYS A 202 -3.58 -6.63 2.77
C LYS A 202 -4.00 -5.80 1.57
N LEU A 203 -5.05 -6.27 0.92
CA LEU A 203 -5.77 -5.56 -0.13
C LEU A 203 -7.15 -5.20 0.38
N THR A 204 -7.55 -3.95 0.18
CA THR A 204 -8.92 -3.48 0.43
C THR A 204 -9.47 -2.83 -0.83
N ASN A 205 -10.63 -3.29 -1.27
CA ASN A 205 -11.32 -2.82 -2.48
C ASN A 205 -12.71 -2.31 -2.08
N PHE A 206 -12.99 -1.04 -2.34
CA PHE A 206 -14.16 -0.32 -1.84
C PHE A 206 -15.26 -0.32 -2.90
N LEU A 207 -16.10 -1.36 -2.86
CA LEU A 207 -17.13 -1.68 -3.86
C LEU A 207 -18.29 -0.68 -3.95
#